data_AF-A0A821KRT6-F1
#
_entry.id   AF-A0A821KRT6-F1
#
_cell.length_a   1.000
_cell.length_b   1.000
_cell.length_c   1.000
_cell.angle_alpha   90.00
_cell.angle_beta   90.00
_cell.angle_gamma   90.00
#
_symmetry.space_group_name_H-M   'P 1'
#
loop_
_entity.id
_entity.type
_entity.pdbx_description
1 polymer ?
#
loop_
_entity_poly.entity_id
_entity_poly.type
_entity_poly.pdbx_seq_one_letter_code
_entity_poly.pdbx_strand_id
1 'polypeptide(L)'
;YYYHHYFYFSNNPRLWRDLAYIMSKLTYNERALKGLLDHYNYYADKLVEDAVYESFITIVNNAKKNLGTKPDLKVVLDELSTRIEQARSSNGILIAVQQAQQKIKQQPKEKSIKTANAQMNFPKILN
;
A
#
# COMPACT_ATOMS: atom_id res chain seq x y z
N TYR A 1 -15.11 36.19 -9.24
CA TYR A 1 -15.56 34.95 -9.89
C TYR A 1 -14.45 34.01 -10.39
N TYR A 2 -13.15 34.27 -10.17
CA TYR A 2 -12.07 33.39 -10.66
C TYR A 2 -11.45 32.43 -9.62
N TYR A 3 -11.79 32.56 -8.33
CA TYR A 3 -11.18 31.75 -7.28
C TYR A 3 -11.81 30.37 -7.07
N HIS A 4 -13.00 30.12 -7.63
CA HIS A 4 -13.67 28.84 -7.40
C HIS A 4 -13.08 27.70 -8.25
N HIS A 5 -12.52 27.99 -9.43
CA HIS A 5 -12.10 26.95 -10.38
C HIS A 5 -10.81 26.23 -9.97
N TYR A 6 -9.85 26.93 -9.34
CA TYR A 6 -8.61 26.31 -8.86
C TYR A 6 -8.85 25.33 -7.71
N PHE A 7 -9.87 25.56 -6.88
CA PHE A 7 -10.18 24.72 -5.72
C PHE A 7 -10.89 23.40 -6.10
N TYR A 8 -11.61 23.37 -7.23
CA TYR A 8 -12.22 22.13 -7.76
C TYR A 8 -11.22 21.21 -8.46
N PHE A 9 -10.07 21.75 -8.91
CA PHE A 9 -9.03 20.98 -9.60
C PHE A 9 -8.19 20.16 -8.62
N SER A 10 -7.96 20.68 -7.41
CA SER A 10 -7.15 20.06 -6.35
C SER A 10 -7.88 19.02 -5.51
N ASN A 11 -9.11 18.61 -5.86
CA ASN A 11 -9.86 17.57 -5.14
C ASN A 11 -10.62 16.62 -6.08
N ASN A 12 -10.30 16.61 -7.38
CA ASN A 12 -10.95 15.71 -8.32
C ASN A 12 -10.12 14.43 -8.50
N PRO A 13 -10.52 13.30 -7.89
CA PRO A 13 -9.79 12.03 -8.03
C PRO A 13 -9.70 11.55 -9.48
N ARG A 14 -10.61 12.00 -10.35
CA ARG A 14 -10.52 11.76 -11.80
C ARG A 14 -9.25 12.36 -12.41
N LEU A 15 -8.93 13.62 -12.11
CA LEU A 15 -7.78 14.30 -12.72
C LEU A 15 -6.46 13.63 -12.32
N TRP A 16 -6.31 13.25 -11.06
CA TRP A 16 -5.09 12.56 -10.60
C TRP A 16 -4.95 11.18 -11.22
N ARG A 17 -6.06 10.45 -11.41
CA ARG A 17 -6.04 9.16 -12.13
C ARG A 17 -5.67 9.32 -13.58
N ASP A 18 -6.26 10.29 -14.27
CA ASP A 18 -5.97 10.53 -15.69
C ASP A 18 -4.52 10.99 -15.89
N LEU A 19 -4.01 11.87 -15.02
CA LEU A 19 -2.61 12.28 -15.02
C LEU A 19 -1.67 11.10 -14.75
N ALA A 20 -1.96 10.27 -13.74
CA ALA A 20 -1.16 9.08 -13.44
C ALA A 20 -1.15 8.10 -14.62
N TYR A 21 -2.30 7.91 -15.26
CA TYR A 21 -2.42 7.07 -16.45
C TYR A 21 -1.57 7.61 -17.60
N ILE A 22 -1.64 8.92 -17.90
CA ILE A 22 -0.81 9.54 -18.93
C ILE A 22 0.67 9.37 -18.58
N MET A 23 1.06 9.60 -17.32
CA MET A 23 2.43 9.38 -16.86
C MET A 23 2.89 7.94 -17.09
N SER A 24 2.03 6.93 -16.91
CA SER A 24 2.36 5.53 -17.17
C SER A 24 2.71 5.21 -18.64
N LYS A 25 2.24 6.03 -19.57
CA LYS A 25 2.51 5.90 -21.01
C LYS A 25 3.80 6.59 -21.45
N LEU A 26 4.41 7.40 -20.59
CA LEU A 26 5.64 8.12 -20.92
C LEU A 26 6.85 7.20 -20.84
N THR A 27 7.82 7.44 -21.71
CA THR A 27 9.14 6.78 -21.64
C THR A 27 10.04 7.58 -20.72
N TYR A 28 10.41 6.99 -19.58
CA TYR A 28 11.29 7.63 -18.61
C TYR A 28 12.75 7.50 -19.03
N ASN A 29 13.49 8.60 -18.89
CA ASN A 29 14.95 8.62 -18.93
C ASN A 29 15.51 8.76 -17.50
N GLU A 30 16.83 8.70 -17.35
CA GLU A 30 17.50 8.80 -16.06
C GLU A 30 17.11 10.06 -15.27
N ARG A 31 17.08 11.22 -15.93
CA ARG A 31 16.73 12.50 -15.29
C ARG A 31 15.28 12.52 -14.83
N ALA A 32 14.37 12.01 -15.66
CA ALA A 32 12.95 11.91 -15.33
C ALA A 32 12.70 10.95 -14.15
N LEU A 33 13.44 9.85 -14.08
CA LEU A 33 13.31 8.87 -13.00
C LEU A 33 13.81 9.44 -11.66
N LYS A 34 14.98 10.10 -11.66
CA LYS A 34 15.51 10.79 -10.48
C LYS A 34 14.55 11.88 -10.02
N GLY A 35 14.06 12.71 -10.96
CA GLY A 35 13.06 13.74 -10.66
C GLY A 35 11.74 13.18 -10.13
N LEU A 36 11.32 12.00 -10.58
CA LEU A 36 10.14 11.32 -10.05
C LEU A 36 10.33 10.96 -8.57
N LEU A 37 11.49 10.40 -8.23
CA LEU A 37 11.83 10.04 -6.85
C LEU A 37 12.00 11.27 -5.94
N ASP A 38 12.67 12.32 -6.41
CA ASP A 38 12.91 13.56 -5.66
C ASP A 38 11.60 14.25 -5.25
N HIS A 39 10.59 14.21 -6.13
CA HIS A 39 9.28 14.82 -5.89
C HIS A 39 8.24 13.84 -5.35
N TYR A 40 8.65 12.68 -4.82
CA TYR A 40 7.75 11.65 -4.29
C TYR A 40 6.71 12.19 -3.31
N ASN A 41 7.12 13.09 -2.40
CA ASN A 41 6.24 13.65 -1.37
C ASN A 41 5.04 14.43 -1.93
N TYR A 42 5.10 14.90 -3.19
CA TYR A 42 4.00 15.67 -3.80
C TYR A 42 2.84 14.80 -4.28
N TYR A 43 3.07 13.51 -4.51
CA TYR A 43 2.06 12.59 -5.02
C TYR A 43 1.87 11.35 -4.14
N ALA A 44 2.67 11.18 -3.08
CA ALA A 44 2.59 10.05 -2.16
C ALA A 44 1.19 9.87 -1.56
N ASP A 45 0.50 10.98 -1.28
CA ASP A 45 -0.85 10.97 -0.72
C ASP A 45 -1.92 10.46 -1.70
N LYS A 46 -1.65 10.52 -3.01
CA LYS A 46 -2.55 10.01 -4.06
C LYS A 46 -2.34 8.53 -4.39
N LEU A 47 -1.25 7.91 -3.93
CA LEU A 47 -0.93 6.50 -4.20
C LEU A 47 -1.84 5.50 -3.46
N VAL A 48 -2.74 5.97 -2.59
CA VAL A 48 -3.77 5.14 -1.94
C VAL A 48 -4.81 4.65 -2.94
N GLU A 49 -5.07 5.43 -3.98
CA GLU A 49 -6.05 5.10 -5.02
C GLU A 49 -5.50 4.01 -5.94
N ASP A 50 -6.24 2.91 -6.09
CA ASP A 50 -5.80 1.73 -6.85
C ASP A 50 -5.37 2.09 -8.28
N ALA A 51 -6.16 2.89 -8.99
CA ALA A 51 -5.85 3.28 -10.38
C ALA A 51 -4.55 4.11 -10.50
N VAL A 52 -4.25 4.94 -9.50
CA VAL A 52 -3.00 5.72 -9.45
C VAL A 52 -1.85 4.76 -9.18
N TYR A 53 -1.99 3.91 -8.16
CA TYR A 53 -0.99 2.90 -7.82
C TYR A 53 -0.62 2.00 -9.01
N GLU A 54 -1.60 1.43 -9.71
CA GLU A 54 -1.38 0.57 -10.87
C GLU A 54 -0.62 1.29 -12.00
N SER A 55 -0.92 2.58 -12.19
CA SER A 55 -0.21 3.42 -13.16
C SER A 55 1.26 3.60 -12.76
N PHE A 56 1.55 3.83 -11.48
CA PHE A 56 2.93 3.97 -10.98
C PHE A 56 3.71 2.66 -10.99
N ILE A 57 3.08 1.52 -10.70
CA ILE A 57 3.70 0.20 -10.88
C ILE A 57 4.03 -0.05 -12.35
N THR A 58 3.16 0.37 -13.27
CA THR A 58 3.43 0.31 -14.71
C THR A 58 4.65 1.15 -15.10
N ILE A 59 4.79 2.36 -14.55
CA ILE A 59 5.98 3.21 -14.74
C ILE A 59 7.24 2.47 -14.31
N VAL A 60 7.26 1.94 -13.09
CA VAL A 60 8.41 1.22 -12.52
C VAL A 60 8.76 0.00 -13.38
N ASN A 61 7.77 -0.79 -13.80
CA ASN A 61 7.99 -1.97 -14.63
C ASN A 61 8.56 -1.63 -16.01
N ASN A 62 8.05 -0.58 -16.65
CA ASN A 62 8.56 -0.11 -17.94
C ASN A 62 9.98 0.44 -17.81
N ALA A 63 10.24 1.22 -16.75
CA ALA A 63 11.56 1.76 -16.48
C ALA A 63 12.57 0.64 -16.10
N LYS A 64 12.16 -0.40 -15.38
CA LYS A 64 12.99 -1.58 -15.11
C LYS A 64 13.39 -2.31 -16.40
N LYS A 65 12.48 -2.45 -17.36
CA LYS A 65 12.79 -3.06 -18.67
C LYS A 65 13.79 -2.21 -19.48
N ASN A 66 13.64 -0.89 -19.47
CA ASN A 66 14.42 0.00 -20.34
C ASN A 66 15.74 0.46 -19.72
N LEU A 67 15.79 0.62 -18.40
CA LEU A 67 16.88 1.27 -17.65
C LEU A 67 17.49 0.37 -16.56
N GLY A 68 16.88 -0.78 -16.25
CA GLY A 68 17.32 -1.68 -15.17
C GLY A 68 18.65 -2.39 -15.42
N THR A 69 19.24 -2.23 -16.62
CA THR A 69 20.60 -2.69 -16.92
C THR A 69 21.68 -1.80 -16.31
N LYS A 70 21.35 -0.55 -15.97
CA LYS A 70 22.28 0.39 -15.32
C LYS A 70 22.19 0.25 -13.80
N PRO A 71 23.29 -0.04 -13.09
CA PRO A 71 23.28 -0.27 -11.65
C PRO A 71 22.79 0.96 -10.86
N ASP A 72 23.21 2.17 -11.24
CA ASP A 72 22.79 3.41 -10.57
C ASP A 72 21.27 3.64 -10.66
N LEU A 73 20.66 3.28 -11.79
CA LEU A 73 19.22 3.44 -11.99
C LEU A 73 18.42 2.32 -11.37
N LYS A 74 19.01 1.13 -11.25
CA LYS A 74 18.39 0.02 -10.53
C LYS A 74 18.15 0.38 -9.07
N VAL A 75 19.13 1.02 -8.41
CA VAL A 75 18.97 1.51 -7.03
C VAL A 75 17.80 2.48 -6.92
N VAL A 76 17.73 3.47 -7.82
CA VAL A 76 16.62 4.45 -7.87
C VAL A 76 15.27 3.77 -8.11
N LEU A 77 15.22 2.77 -9.01
CA LEU A 77 14.00 2.01 -9.32
C LEU A 77 13.52 1.18 -8.14
N ASP A 78 14.44 0.52 -7.45
CA ASP A 78 14.11 -0.30 -6.29
C ASP A 78 13.66 0.58 -5.12
N GLU A 79 14.32 1.72 -4.88
CA GLU A 79 13.87 2.70 -3.89
C GLU A 79 12.48 3.26 -4.21
N LEU A 80 12.24 3.68 -5.45
CA LEU A 80 10.93 4.16 -5.90
C LEU A 80 9.84 3.09 -5.69
N SER A 81 10.13 1.84 -6.04
CA SER A 81 9.23 0.70 -5.83
C SER A 81 8.90 0.51 -4.35
N THR A 82 9.91 0.56 -3.47
CA THR A 82 9.72 0.44 -2.03
C THR A 82 8.87 1.58 -1.48
N ARG A 83 9.12 2.82 -1.90
CA ARG A 83 8.31 3.98 -1.46
C ARG A 83 6.86 3.90 -1.94
N ILE A 84 6.61 3.42 -3.16
CA ILE A 84 5.25 3.22 -3.67
C ILE A 84 4.51 2.16 -2.82
N GLU A 85 5.15 1.05 -2.52
CA GLU A 85 4.59 0.00 -1.66
C GLU A 85 4.34 0.50 -0.23
N GLN A 86 5.28 1.28 0.32
CA GLN A 86 5.15 1.91 1.63
C GLN A 86 4.01 2.93 1.70
N ALA A 87 3.75 3.71 0.64
CA ALA A 87 2.58 4.60 0.60
C ALA A 87 1.28 3.80 0.69
N ARG A 88 1.20 2.68 -0.03
CA ARG A 88 0.03 1.80 0.00
C ARG A 88 -0.12 1.10 1.36
N SER A 89 0.99 0.66 1.95
CA SER A 89 1.02 -0.07 3.23
C SER A 89 0.85 0.83 4.46
N SER A 90 1.49 2.00 4.49
CA SER A 90 1.40 2.96 5.62
C SER A 90 -0.01 3.53 5.75
N ASN A 91 -0.72 3.74 4.63
CA ASN A 91 -2.14 4.08 4.64
C ASN A 91 -3.05 2.82 4.66
N GLY A 92 -2.48 1.63 4.46
CA GLY A 92 -3.14 0.33 4.43
C GLY A 92 -3.43 -0.29 5.80
N ILE A 93 -2.93 0.31 6.90
CA ILE A 93 -3.33 -0.07 8.28
C ILE A 93 -4.87 0.04 8.46
N LEU A 94 -5.56 0.88 7.68
CA LEU A 94 -7.01 1.01 7.74
C LEU A 94 -7.77 -0.15 7.05
N ILE A 95 -7.18 -0.82 6.06
CA ILE A 95 -7.86 -1.87 5.28
C ILE A 95 -7.65 -3.27 5.90
N ALA A 96 -6.49 -3.53 6.51
CA ALA A 96 -6.24 -4.79 7.21
C ALA A 96 -7.13 -4.96 8.46
N VAL A 97 -7.44 -3.86 9.18
CA VAL A 97 -8.35 -3.86 10.34
C VAL A 97 -9.80 -4.17 9.94
N GLN A 98 -10.26 -3.73 8.76
CA GLN A 98 -11.62 -4.02 8.27
C GLN A 98 -11.78 -5.46 7.77
N GLN A 99 -10.76 -6.04 7.12
CA GLN A 99 -10.80 -7.43 6.65
C GLN A 99 -10.70 -8.45 7.79
N ALA A 100 -10.04 -8.10 8.89
CA ALA A 100 -10.01 -8.92 10.11
C ALA A 100 -11.38 -8.96 10.84
N GLN A 101 -12.18 -7.89 10.77
CA GLN A 101 -13.50 -7.84 11.43
C GLN A 101 -14.61 -8.57 10.65
N GLN A 102 -14.49 -8.70 9.32
CA GLN A 102 -15.50 -9.38 8.50
C GLN A 102 -15.38 -10.92 8.52
N LYS A 103 -14.23 -11.48 8.94
CA LYS A 103 -14.03 -12.93 9.08
C LYS A 103 -14.63 -13.55 10.36
N ILE A 104 -15.15 -12.76 11.31
CA ILE A 104 -15.71 -13.28 12.58
C ILE A 104 -17.21 -13.64 12.48
N LYS A 105 -17.92 -13.28 11.39
CA LYS A 105 -19.40 -13.43 11.31
C LYS A 105 -19.94 -14.66 10.56
N GLN A 106 -19.14 -15.65 10.15
CA GLN A 106 -19.68 -16.90 9.57
C GLN A 106 -18.98 -18.14 10.16
N GLN A 107 -19.63 -18.78 11.15
CA GLN A 107 -19.24 -20.04 11.81
C GLN A 107 -19.70 -21.29 11.02
N PRO A 108 -19.15 -22.50 11.30
CA PRO A 108 -19.88 -23.44 12.17
C PRO A 108 -19.02 -24.27 13.16
N LYS A 109 -19.73 -24.95 14.09
CA LYS A 109 -19.36 -25.54 15.38
C LYS A 109 -18.47 -26.82 15.38
N GLU A 110 -17.59 -26.88 16.40
CA GLU A 110 -17.34 -27.99 17.37
C GLU A 110 -16.68 -29.33 16.95
N LYS A 111 -15.48 -29.63 17.51
CA LYS A 111 -15.01 -31.00 17.85
C LYS A 111 -14.09 -31.03 19.10
N SER A 112 -14.68 -31.48 20.20
CA SER A 112 -14.14 -32.34 21.28
C SER A 112 -12.66 -32.26 21.70
N ILE A 113 -12.40 -31.89 22.96
CA ILE A 113 -11.36 -32.54 23.77
C ILE A 113 -12.02 -33.13 25.02
N LYS A 114 -12.26 -34.44 24.97
CA LYS A 114 -12.27 -35.28 26.16
C LYS A 114 -10.80 -35.54 26.51
N THR A 115 -10.40 -35.33 27.77
CA THR A 115 -9.60 -36.27 28.56
C THR A 115 -9.59 -35.79 30.01
N ALA A 116 -9.90 -36.74 30.88
CA ALA A 116 -10.09 -36.59 32.31
C ALA A 116 -8.76 -36.61 33.09
N ASN A 117 -8.84 -36.06 34.30
CA ASN A 117 -8.16 -36.48 35.54
C ASN A 117 -6.65 -36.23 35.72
N ALA A 118 -6.35 -35.29 36.63
CA ALA A 118 -5.40 -35.52 37.72
C ALA A 118 -5.86 -34.74 38.97
N GLN A 119 -6.32 -35.46 39.98
CA GLN A 119 -6.57 -34.97 41.35
C GLN A 119 -5.28 -34.93 42.17
N MET A 120 -5.36 -34.18 43.29
CA MET A 120 -4.47 -34.10 44.47
C MET A 120 -3.46 -32.94 44.43
N ASN A 121 -3.29 -32.10 45.45
CA ASN A 121 -3.72 -32.14 46.86
C ASN A 121 -3.56 -30.72 47.44
N PHE A 122 -4.51 -30.22 48.23
CA PHE A 122 -4.29 -29.02 49.07
C PHE A 122 -4.13 -29.47 50.53
N PRO A 123 -3.11 -28.98 51.27
CA PRO A 123 -2.91 -29.36 52.66
C PRO A 123 -4.02 -28.78 53.56
N LYS A 124 -4.52 -29.62 54.47
CA LYS A 124 -5.51 -29.30 55.50
C LYS A 124 -4.96 -28.24 56.46
N ILE A 125 -5.73 -27.18 56.71
CA ILE A 125 -5.48 -26.21 57.77
C ILE A 125 -6.14 -26.76 59.04
N LEU A 126 -5.35 -26.93 60.11
CA LEU A 126 -5.79 -27.29 61.45
C LEU A 126 -6.73 -26.22 62.02
N ASN A 127 -7.82 -26.65 62.65
CA ASN A 127 -8.36 -26.09 63.88
C ASN A 127 -9.01 -27.24 64.67
#